data_AF-A0A1S1SU98-F1
#
_entry.id   AF-A0A1S1SU98-F1
#
_cell.length_a   1.000
_cell.length_b   1.000
_cell.length_c   1.000
_cell.angle_alpha   90.00
_cell.angle_beta   90.00
_cell.angle_gamma   90.00
#
_symmetry.space_group_name_H-M   'P 1'
#
loop_
_entity.id
_entity.type
_entity.pdbx_description
1 polymer ?
#
loop_
_entity_poly.entity_id
_entity_poly.type
_entity_poly.pdbx_seq_one_letter_code
_entity_poly.pdbx_strand_id
1 'polypeptide(L)'
;MQPTGSRLWRVAYRFDGKQKLLALGSYPLISLAEAREARDDAKRLLLAGIDPGKERSLRKADSAKDSFRSIADEYPNLRARCIRQD
;
A
#
# COMPACT_ATOMS: atom_id res chain seq x y z
N MET A 1 -7.84 17.81 10.14
CA MET A 1 -6.79 18.69 9.60
C MET A 1 -5.56 18.49 10.46
N GLN A 2 -4.38 18.27 9.88
CA GLN A 2 -3.14 18.29 10.67
C GLN A 2 -2.68 19.75 10.86
N PRO A 3 -1.91 20.06 11.92
CA PRO A 3 -1.42 21.42 12.19
C PRO A 3 -0.62 22.02 11.02
N THR A 4 -0.03 21.14 10.20
CA THR A 4 0.72 21.44 8.98
C THR A 4 -0.14 21.77 7.75
N GLY A 5 -1.48 21.83 7.89
CA GLY A 5 -2.40 22.12 6.76
C GLY A 5 -2.62 20.94 5.80
N SER A 6 -1.93 19.81 6.00
CA SER A 6 -2.15 18.59 5.22
C SER A 6 -3.52 17.98 5.51
N ARG A 7 -4.22 17.65 4.43
CA ARG A 7 -5.52 16.97 4.46
C ARG A 7 -5.34 15.51 4.06
N LEU A 8 -5.88 14.62 4.88
CA LEU A 8 -5.80 13.18 4.66
C LEU A 8 -7.19 12.59 4.69
N TRP A 9 -7.54 11.82 3.66
CA TRP A 9 -8.73 10.99 3.65
C TRP A 9 -8.53 9.81 4.60
N ARG A 10 -9.43 9.64 5.57
CA ARG A 10 -9.40 8.54 6.53
C ARG A 10 -10.79 7.93 6.65
N VAL A 11 -10.88 6.61 6.78
CA VAL A 11 -12.12 5.90 7.09
C VAL A 11 -11.98 5.21 8.45
N ALA A 12 -12.92 5.49 9.35
CA ALA A 12 -13.05 4.77 10.60
C ALA A 12 -13.83 3.48 10.37
N TYR A 13 -13.36 2.37 10.93
CA TYR A 13 -14.03 1.08 10.84
C TYR A 13 -13.81 0.26 12.11
N ARG A 14 -14.57 -0.82 12.24
CA ARG A 14 -14.37 -1.82 13.30
C ARG A 14 -14.08 -3.16 12.66
N PHE A 15 -13.09 -3.85 13.22
CA PHE A 15 -12.74 -5.21 12.85
C PHE A 15 -12.27 -5.92 14.11
N ASP A 16 -12.80 -7.12 14.36
CA ASP A 16 -12.44 -7.93 15.53
C ASP A 16 -12.62 -7.18 16.87
N GLY A 17 -13.77 -6.51 17.03
CA GLY A 17 -14.11 -5.72 18.23
C GLY A 17 -13.31 -4.43 18.43
N LYS A 18 -12.29 -4.17 17.61
CA LYS A 18 -11.40 -3.00 17.76
C LYS A 18 -11.75 -1.92 16.74
N GLN A 19 -11.79 -0.68 17.22
CA GLN A 19 -11.89 0.49 16.34
C GLN A 19 -10.53 0.77 15.70
N LYS A 20 -10.53 0.89 14.38
CA LYS A 20 -9.35 1.14 13.56
C LYS A 20 -9.61 2.27 12.59
N LEU A 21 -8.53 2.83 12.06
CA LEU A 21 -8.58 3.94 11.14
C LEU A 21 -7.66 3.69 9.95
N LEU A 22 -8.23 3.68 8.74
CA LEU A 22 -7.51 3.47 7.49
C LEU A 22 -7.29 4.82 6.82
N ALA A 23 -6.04 5.19 6.59
CA ALA A 23 -5.71 6.34 5.74
C ALA A 23 -5.85 5.92 4.28
N LEU A 24 -6.63 6.64 3.48
CA LEU A 24 -6.86 6.37 2.05
C LEU A 24 -5.81 7.05 1.17
N GLY A 25 -5.50 8.32 1.47
CA GLY A 25 -4.47 9.12 0.80
C GLY A 25 -4.60 10.60 1.14
N SER A 26 -3.66 11.43 0.69
CA SER A 26 -3.68 12.87 0.91
C SER A 26 -4.51 13.60 -0.15
N TYR A 27 -5.18 14.67 0.27
CA TYR A 27 -5.76 15.65 -0.63
C TYR A 27 -4.69 16.69 -1.00
N PRO A 28 -4.65 17.21 -2.25
CA PRO A 28 -5.55 16.96 -3.37
C PRO A 28 -5.15 15.78 -4.26
N LEU A 29 -4.06 15.08 -3.93
CA LEU A 29 -3.52 13.98 -4.74
C LEU A 29 -4.57 12.89 -5.01
N ILE A 30 -5.41 12.60 -4.02
CA ILE A 30 -6.58 11.73 -4.17
C ILE A 30 -7.85 12.57 -4.21
N SER A 31 -8.63 12.39 -5.27
CA SER A 31 -9.91 13.07 -5.46
C SER A 31 -10.97 12.55 -4.48
N LEU A 32 -12.05 13.32 -4.30
CA LEU A 32 -13.17 12.86 -3.46
C LEU A 32 -13.84 11.60 -4.02
N ALA A 33 -13.88 11.45 -5.35
CA ALA A 33 -14.45 10.28 -6.01
C ALA A 33 -13.60 9.03 -5.71
N GLU A 34 -12.30 9.10 -5.95
CA GLU A 34 -11.35 8.02 -5.63
C GLU A 34 -11.37 7.66 -4.14
N ALA A 35 -11.46 8.65 -3.25
CA ALA A 35 -11.57 8.40 -1.82
C ALA A 35 -12.86 7.64 -1.44
N ARG A 36 -13.96 7.86 -2.18
CA ARG A 36 -15.23 7.12 -1.98
C ARG A 36 -15.14 5.69 -2.51
N GLU A 37 -14.54 5.49 -3.67
CA GLU A 37 -14.29 4.17 -4.22
C GLU A 37 -13.41 3.34 -3.28
N ALA A 38 -12.30 3.91 -2.81
CA ALA A 38 -11.40 3.24 -1.87
C ALA A 38 -12.06 2.91 -0.52
N ARG A 39 -13.04 3.73 -0.09
CA ARG A 39 -13.88 3.43 1.08
C ARG A 39 -14.78 2.23 0.83
N ASP A 40 -15.40 2.15 -0.34
CA ASP A 40 -16.34 1.07 -0.69
C ASP A 40 -15.60 -0.25 -0.89
N ASP A 41 -14.38 -0.22 -1.43
CA ASP A 41 -13.47 -1.36 -1.45
C ASP A 41 -13.11 -1.84 -0.05
N ALA A 42 -12.80 -0.92 0.87
CA ALA A 42 -12.52 -1.28 2.26
C ALA A 42 -13.75 -1.92 2.93
N LYS A 43 -14.97 -1.48 2.63
CA LYS A 43 -16.20 -2.12 3.10
C LYS A 43 -16.38 -3.53 2.53
N ARG A 44 -16.06 -3.73 1.25
CA ARG A 44 -16.11 -5.05 0.62
C ARG A 44 -15.16 -6.04 1.31
N LEU A 45 -13.96 -5.59 1.65
CA LEU A 45 -12.99 -6.39 2.42
C LEU A 45 -13.52 -6.74 3.82
N LEU A 46 -14.14 -5.77 4.52
CA LEU A 46 -14.75 -6.03 5.82
C LEU A 46 -15.87 -7.07 5.75
N LEU A 47 -16.71 -7.03 4.71
CA LEU A 47 -17.75 -8.04 4.47
C LEU A 47 -17.15 -9.43 4.20
N ALA A 48 -16.00 -9.51 3.55
CA ALA A 48 -15.25 -10.75 3.35
C ALA A 48 -14.50 -11.23 4.62
N GLY A 49 -14.59 -10.49 5.74
CA GLY A 49 -13.86 -10.82 6.96
C GLY A 49 -12.36 -10.51 6.89
N ILE A 50 -11.93 -9.70 5.94
CA ILE A 50 -10.53 -9.31 5.73
C ILE A 50 -10.29 -7.93 6.33
N ASP A 51 -9.19 -7.77 7.07
CA ASP A 51 -8.76 -6.47 7.60
C ASP A 51 -8.20 -5.58 6.46
N PRO A 52 -8.87 -4.46 6.09
CA PRO A 52 -8.42 -3.59 5.01
C PRO A 52 -7.06 -2.93 5.27
N GLY A 53 -6.68 -2.78 6.54
CA GLY A 53 -5.37 -2.24 6.93
C GLY A 53 -4.23 -3.22 6.60
N LYS A 54 -4.46 -4.52 6.80
CA LYS A 54 -3.48 -5.56 6.47
C LYS A 54 -3.31 -5.68 4.96
N GLU A 55 -4.41 -5.72 4.21
CA GLU A 55 -4.40 -5.78 2.74
C GLU A 55 -3.59 -4.62 2.13
N ARG A 56 -3.80 -3.38 2.61
CA ARG A 56 -3.01 -2.22 2.17
C ARG A 56 -1.52 -2.37 2.50
N SER A 57 -1.19 -2.90 3.68
CA SER A 57 0.20 -3.09 4.09
C SER A 57 0.90 -4.15 3.24
N LEU A 58 0.20 -5.24 2.91
CA LEU A 58 0.72 -6.32 2.06
C LEU A 58 1.03 -5.79 0.65
N ARG A 59 0.09 -5.06 0.04
CA ARG A 59 0.30 -4.42 -1.27
C ARG A 59 1.52 -3.48 -1.27
N LYS A 60 1.72 -2.73 -0.19
CA LYS A 60 2.92 -1.88 -0.04
C LYS A 60 4.21 -2.69 0.13
N ALA A 61 4.16 -3.82 0.83
CA ALA A 61 5.31 -4.68 1.02
C ALA A 61 5.71 -5.40 -0.27
N ASP A 62 4.74 -5.76 -1.12
CA ASP A 62 5.03 -6.34 -2.43
C ASP A 62 5.78 -5.35 -3.33
N SER A 63 5.41 -4.07 -3.34
CA SER A 63 6.18 -3.04 -4.06
C SER A 63 7.61 -2.82 -3.52
N ALA A 64 7.89 -3.22 -2.27
CA ALA A 64 9.23 -3.11 -1.69
C ALA A 64 10.17 -4.24 -2.13
N LYS A 65 9.64 -5.32 -2.74
CA LYS A 65 10.48 -6.40 -3.31
C LYS A 65 11.31 -5.90 -4.49
N ASP A 66 10.80 -4.90 -5.21
CA ASP A 66 11.48 -4.20 -6.31
C ASP A 66 12.40 -3.06 -5.81
N SER A 67 12.91 -3.18 -4.58
CA SER A 67 13.86 -2.19 -4.06
C SER A 67 15.17 -2.24 -4.84
N PHE A 68 15.82 -1.07 -5.01
CA PHE A 68 17.15 -0.96 -5.61
C PHE A 68 18.16 -1.94 -5.00
N ARG A 69 18.05 -2.18 -3.68
CA ARG A 69 18.91 -3.13 -2.97
C ARG A 69 18.71 -4.57 -3.45
N SER A 70 17.46 -5.01 -3.63
CA SER A 70 17.17 -6.34 -4.19
C SER A 70 17.81 -6.54 -5.56
N ILE A 71 17.71 -5.53 -6.43
CA ILE A 71 18.29 -5.56 -7.78
C ILE A 71 19.83 -5.53 -7.74
N ALA A 72 20.41 -4.74 -6.84
CA ALA A 72 21.86 -4.64 -6.67
C ALA A 72 22.50 -5.93 -6.15
N ASP A 73 21.82 -6.66 -5.26
CA ASP A 73 22.27 -7.96 -4.75
C ASP A 73 22.18 -9.07 -5.83
N GLU A 74 21.27 -8.94 -6.82
CA GLU A 74 21.16 -9.87 -7.96
C GLU A 74 22.22 -9.61 -9.05
N TYR A 75 22.68 -8.36 -9.19
CA TYR A 75 23.59 -7.92 -10.25
C TYR A 75 24.89 -8.76 -10.43
N PRO A 76 25.58 -9.23 -9.37
CA PRO A 76 26.76 -10.08 -9.52
C PRO A 76 26.48 -11.40 -10.26
N ASN A 77 25.27 -11.96 -10.10
CA ASN A 77 24.87 -13.22 -10.73
C ASN A 77 24.51 -13.04 -12.22
N LEU A 78 23.90 -11.91 -12.57
CA LEU A 78 23.60 -11.54 -13.95
C LEU A 78 24.88 -11.33 -14.78
N ARG A 79 25.90 -10.68 -14.20
CA ARG A 79 27.17 -10.40 -14.88
C ARG A 79 28.00 -11.66 -15.16
N ALA A 80 27.92 -12.68 -14.31
CA ALA A 80 28.66 -13.93 -14.48
C ALA A 80 28.17 -14.77 -15.69
N ARG A 81 26.94 -14.53 -16.17
CA ARG A 81 26.34 -15.27 -17.30
C ARG A 81 26.80 -14.75 -18.67
N CYS A 82 27.28 -13.51 -18.77
CA CYS A 82 27.78 -12.94 -20.03
C CYS A 82 29.25 -13.26 -20.35
N ILE A 83 30.05 -13.76 -19.40
CA ILE A 83 31.51 -13.93 -19.57
C ILE A 83 31.89 -15.36 -20.02
N ARG A 84 30.93 -16.21 -20.41
CA ARG A 84 31.19 -17.62 -20.78
C ARG A 84 30.58 -18.06 -22.13
N GLN A 85 30.15 -17.12 -22.95
CA GLN A 85 29.83 -17.37 -24.37
C GLN A 85 30.76 -16.52 -25.24
N ASP A 86 32.03 -16.90 -25.26
CA ASP A 86 32.97 -16.66 -26.37
C ASP A 86 33.82 -17.93 -26.50
#